data_AF-A0A9E1S778-F1
#
_entry.id   AF-A0A9E1S778-F1
#
_cell.length_a   1.000
_cell.length_b   1.000
_cell.length_c   1.000
_cell.angle_alpha   90.00
_cell.angle_beta   90.00
_cell.angle_gamma   90.00
#
_symmetry.space_group_name_H-M   'P 1'
#
loop_
_entity.id
_entity.type
_entity.pdbx_description
1 polymer ?
#
loop_
_entity_poly.entity_id
_entity_poly.type
_entity_poly.pdbx_seq_one_letter_code
_entity_poly.pdbx_strand_id
1 'polypeptide(L)'
;MKLFTLMIGGAALFIAGCAAYFSVRGIALTFGAVSSFTIPIIVMASSLEFGKLIAASFLYRNWHTCNKTLRTYLLLAVFLLIGITSAGIYGYLSQAFEETINQVEGYEKEIASIQRQQVEYDRLIDAYRMSGKKG
;
A
#
# COMPACT_ATOMS: atom_id res chain seq x y z
N MET A 1 -3.32 -38.21 -3.41
CA MET A 1 -3.10 -37.40 -4.63
C MET A 1 -4.01 -36.17 -4.70
N LYS A 2 -5.34 -36.29 -4.55
CA LYS A 2 -6.26 -35.13 -4.60
C LYS A 2 -6.04 -34.07 -3.48
N LEU A 3 -5.70 -34.50 -2.26
CA LEU A 3 -5.49 -33.58 -1.12
C LEU A 3 -4.25 -32.69 -1.30
N PHE A 4 -3.14 -33.26 -1.78
CA PHE A 4 -1.90 -32.53 -2.01
C PHE A 4 -2.06 -31.46 -3.10
N THR A 5 -2.74 -31.78 -4.21
CA THR A 5 -3.06 -30.81 -5.26
C THR A 5 -3.99 -29.70 -4.75
N LEU A 6 -4.96 -30.03 -3.89
CA LEU A 6 -5.84 -29.03 -3.26
C LEU A 6 -5.05 -28.08 -2.35
N MET A 7 -4.11 -28.59 -1.56
CA MET A 7 -3.25 -27.76 -0.70
C MET A 7 -2.38 -26.79 -1.51
N ILE A 8 -1.79 -27.25 -2.63
CA ILE A 8 -0.99 -26.37 -3.51
C ILE A 8 -1.88 -25.29 -4.13
N GLY A 9 -3.05 -25.66 -4.64
CA GLY A 9 -4.00 -24.69 -5.20
C GLY A 9 -4.47 -23.67 -4.16
N GLY A 10 -4.77 -24.14 -2.94
CA GLY A 10 -5.14 -23.28 -1.82
C GLY A 10 -4.04 -22.32 -1.41
N ALA A 11 -2.80 -22.78 -1.31
CA ALA A 11 -1.65 -21.93 -0.99
C ALA A 11 -1.39 -20.88 -2.08
N ALA A 12 -1.45 -21.28 -3.36
CA ALA A 12 -1.28 -20.36 -4.48
C ALA A 12 -2.39 -19.29 -4.51
N LEU A 13 -3.64 -19.69 -4.26
CA LEU A 13 -4.78 -18.76 -4.20
C LEU A 13 -4.70 -17.83 -2.99
N PHE A 14 -4.18 -18.31 -1.85
CA PHE A 14 -3.96 -17.48 -0.66
C PHE A 14 -2.89 -16.41 -0.91
N ILE A 15 -1.73 -16.80 -1.45
CA ILE A 15 -0.65 -15.85 -1.81
C ILE A 15 -1.17 -14.83 -2.83
N ALA A 16 -1.87 -15.28 -3.87
CA ALA A 16 -2.46 -14.40 -4.87
C ALA A 16 -3.53 -13.46 -4.26
N GLY A 17 -4.35 -13.95 -3.34
CA GLY A 17 -5.36 -13.16 -2.64
C GLY A 17 -4.74 -12.06 -1.78
N CYS A 18 -3.70 -12.38 -1.01
CA CYS A 18 -2.95 -11.37 -0.25
C CYS A 18 -2.32 -10.32 -1.17
N ALA A 19 -1.68 -10.74 -2.27
CA ALA A 19 -1.11 -9.82 -3.25
C ALA A 19 -2.17 -8.92 -3.90
N ALA A 20 -3.32 -9.47 -4.27
CA ALA A 20 -4.43 -8.71 -4.83
C ALA A 20 -5.00 -7.70 -3.83
N TYR A 21 -5.12 -8.06 -2.54
CA TYR A 21 -5.59 -7.14 -1.50
C TYR A 21 -4.69 -5.91 -1.37
N PHE A 22 -3.38 -6.10 -1.24
CA PHE A 22 -2.43 -5.00 -1.13
C PHE A 22 -2.33 -4.19 -2.44
N SER A 23 -2.33 -4.87 -3.59
CA SER A 23 -2.29 -4.23 -4.91
C SER A 23 -3.50 -3.31 -5.13
N VAL A 24 -4.71 -3.82 -4.94
CA VAL A 24 -5.96 -3.08 -5.18
C VAL A 24 -6.06 -1.87 -4.26
N ARG A 25 -5.74 -2.03 -2.97
CA ARG A 25 -5.73 -0.91 -2.03
C ARG A 25 -4.63 0.10 -2.38
N GLY A 26 -3.46 -0.34 -2.79
CA GLY A 26 -2.38 0.57 -3.14
C GLY A 26 -2.67 1.40 -4.39
N ILE A 27 -3.22 0.81 -5.45
CA ILE A 27 -3.69 1.58 -6.63
C ILE A 27 -4.79 2.57 -6.21
N ALA A 28 -5.74 2.14 -5.37
CA ALA A 28 -6.78 3.01 -4.85
C ALA A 28 -6.23 4.17 -3.99
N LEU A 29 -5.15 3.97 -3.25
CA LEU A 29 -4.51 5.02 -2.45
C LEU A 29 -3.66 5.96 -3.32
N THR A 30 -2.95 5.44 -4.32
CA THR A 30 -2.11 6.26 -5.22
C THR A 30 -2.95 7.17 -6.12
N PHE A 31 -4.11 6.70 -6.60
CA PHE A 31 -4.97 7.46 -7.52
C PHE A 31 -6.24 8.02 -6.87
N GLY A 32 -6.58 7.59 -5.65
CA GLY A 32 -7.83 7.93 -4.96
C GLY A 32 -7.69 9.01 -3.87
N ALA A 33 -6.71 9.91 -4.00
CA ALA A 33 -6.64 11.13 -3.17
C ALA A 33 -7.95 11.97 -3.20
N VAL A 34 -8.84 11.70 -4.15
CA VAL A 34 -10.23 12.20 -4.21
C VAL A 34 -11.19 11.03 -3.98
N SER A 35 -11.91 11.06 -2.85
CA SER A 35 -12.79 10.00 -2.34
C SER A 35 -13.88 9.51 -3.31
N SER A 36 -14.20 10.27 -4.35
CA SER A 36 -15.23 9.93 -5.33
C SER A 36 -14.82 8.83 -6.33
N PHE A 37 -13.52 8.64 -6.59
CA PHE A 37 -13.04 7.70 -7.61
C PHE A 37 -12.54 6.37 -7.04
N THR A 38 -12.50 6.23 -5.71
CA THR A 38 -11.97 5.05 -5.02
C THR A 38 -12.72 3.77 -5.40
N ILE A 39 -14.06 3.81 -5.45
CA ILE A 39 -14.87 2.61 -5.75
C ILE A 39 -14.62 2.11 -7.19
N PRO A 40 -14.72 2.96 -8.25
CA PRO A 40 -14.37 2.55 -9.61
C PRO A 40 -12.98 1.93 -9.74
N ILE A 41 -11.97 2.54 -9.08
CA ILE A 41 -10.59 2.06 -9.13
C ILE A 41 -10.46 0.68 -8.48
N ILE A 42 -11.09 0.45 -7.34
CA ILE A 42 -11.09 -0.86 -6.66
C ILE A 42 -11.75 -1.92 -7.54
N VAL A 43 -12.88 -1.60 -8.17
CA VAL A 43 -13.58 -2.53 -9.08
C VAL A 43 -12.72 -2.86 -10.29
N MET A 44 -12.11 -1.85 -10.92
CA MET A 44 -11.18 -2.05 -12.03
C MET A 44 -9.98 -2.91 -11.61
N ALA A 45 -9.26 -2.53 -10.55
CA ALA A 45 -8.06 -3.23 -10.11
C ALA A 45 -8.36 -4.68 -9.69
N SER A 46 -9.49 -4.92 -9.01
CA SER A 46 -9.89 -6.29 -8.64
C SER A 46 -10.17 -7.16 -9.88
N SER A 47 -10.79 -6.61 -10.93
CA SER A 47 -10.98 -7.33 -12.20
C SER A 47 -9.65 -7.68 -12.89
N LEU A 48 -8.65 -6.78 -12.83
CA LEU A 48 -7.33 -7.00 -13.43
C LEU A 48 -6.57 -8.12 -12.71
N GLU A 49 -6.60 -8.14 -11.37
CA GLU A 49 -5.99 -9.19 -10.56
C GLU A 49 -6.63 -10.56 -10.81
N PHE A 50 -7.96 -10.60 -10.94
CA PHE A 50 -8.68 -11.84 -11.25
C PHE A 50 -8.40 -12.32 -12.68
N GLY A 51 -8.44 -11.42 -13.66
CA GLY A 51 -8.14 -11.71 -15.06
C GLY A 51 -6.72 -12.25 -15.26
N LYS A 52 -5.75 -11.73 -14.50
CA LYS A 52 -4.36 -12.23 -14.50
C LYS A 52 -4.26 -13.71 -14.15
N LEU A 53 -4.97 -14.16 -13.10
CA LEU A 53 -4.95 -15.56 -12.67
C LEU A 53 -5.57 -16.49 -13.72
N ILE A 54 -6.67 -16.07 -14.33
CA ILE A 54 -7.32 -16.83 -15.41
C ILE A 54 -6.41 -16.91 -16.64
N ALA A 55 -5.82 -15.78 -17.05
CA ALA A 55 -4.91 -15.74 -18.19
C ALA A 55 -3.67 -16.59 -17.97
N ALA A 56 -3.07 -16.55 -16.77
CA ALA A 56 -1.95 -17.40 -16.39
C ALA A 56 -2.33 -18.89 -16.41
N SER A 57 -3.51 -19.24 -15.86
CA SER A 57 -4.01 -20.61 -15.88
C SER A 57 -4.29 -21.12 -17.30
N PHE A 58 -4.89 -20.27 -18.15
CA PHE A 58 -5.16 -20.58 -19.55
C PHE A 58 -3.87 -20.81 -20.34
N LEU A 59 -2.86 -19.94 -20.14
CA LEU A 59 -1.56 -20.03 -20.80
C LEU A 59 -0.81 -21.31 -20.37
N TYR A 60 -0.88 -21.68 -19.09
CA TYR A 60 -0.31 -22.93 -18.58
C TYR A 60 -0.99 -24.15 -19.22
N ARG A 61 -2.33 -24.17 -19.29
CA ARG A 61 -3.07 -25.33 -19.80
C ARG A 61 -2.98 -25.51 -21.31
N ASN A 62 -2.93 -24.42 -22.08
CA ASN A 62 -2.93 -24.45 -23.55
C ASN A 62 -1.53 -24.25 -24.15
N TRP A 63 -0.46 -24.41 -23.37
CA TRP A 63 0.91 -24.09 -23.78
C TRP A 63 1.36 -24.75 -25.11
N HIS A 64 0.91 -25.98 -25.36
CA HIS A 64 1.28 -26.78 -26.53
C HIS A 64 0.26 -26.72 -27.68
N THR A 65 -0.96 -26.26 -27.41
CA THR A 65 -2.07 -26.22 -28.39
C THR A 65 -2.27 -24.83 -28.97
N CYS A 66 -1.78 -23.78 -28.29
CA CYS A 66 -1.99 -22.40 -28.66
C CYS A 66 -0.99 -21.91 -29.73
N ASN A 67 -1.45 -21.09 -30.67
CA ASN A 67 -0.60 -20.50 -31.72
C ASN A 67 0.51 -19.64 -31.10
N LYS A 68 1.73 -19.67 -31.67
CA LYS A 68 2.91 -18.95 -31.15
C LYS A 68 2.65 -17.46 -30.94
N THR A 69 1.90 -16.82 -31.83
CA THR A 69 1.52 -15.39 -31.71
C THR A 69 0.64 -15.13 -30.49
N LEU A 70 -0.39 -15.96 -30.26
CA LEU A 70 -1.30 -15.81 -29.14
C LEU A 70 -0.61 -16.11 -27.80
N ARG A 71 0.29 -17.09 -27.79
CA ARG A 71 1.13 -17.41 -26.62
C ARG A 71 2.00 -16.23 -26.21
N THR A 72 2.69 -15.58 -27.15
CA THR A 72 3.54 -14.42 -26.85
C THR A 72 2.72 -13.24 -26.34
N TYR A 73 1.56 -12.98 -26.96
CA TYR A 73 0.65 -11.92 -26.50
C TYR A 73 0.17 -12.15 -25.05
N LEU A 74 -0.31 -13.36 -24.74
CA LEU A 74 -0.76 -13.70 -23.39
C LEU A 74 0.36 -13.64 -22.36
N LEU A 75 1.57 -14.08 -22.73
CA LEU A 75 2.73 -14.01 -21.85
C LEU A 75 3.07 -12.54 -21.53
N LEU A 76 3.09 -11.68 -22.54
CA LEU A 76 3.34 -10.24 -22.36
C LEU A 76 2.22 -9.59 -21.53
N ALA A 77 0.96 -9.92 -21.79
CA ALA A 77 -0.18 -9.42 -21.02
C ALA A 77 -0.11 -9.83 -19.54
N VAL A 78 0.17 -11.10 -19.24
CA VAL A 78 0.36 -11.58 -17.86
C VAL A 78 1.54 -10.88 -17.20
N PHE A 79 2.64 -10.66 -17.92
CA PHE A 79 3.81 -9.95 -17.39
C PHE A 79 3.48 -8.49 -17.04
N LEU A 80 2.75 -7.79 -17.92
CA LEU A 80 2.27 -6.43 -17.63
C LEU A 80 1.34 -6.39 -16.42
N LEU A 81 0.40 -7.35 -16.31
CA LEU A 81 -0.50 -7.44 -15.16
C LEU A 81 0.26 -7.69 -13.86
N ILE A 82 1.33 -8.51 -13.87
CA ILE A 82 2.23 -8.68 -12.72
C ILE A 82 2.91 -7.36 -12.35
N GLY A 83 3.34 -6.59 -13.36
CA GLY A 83 3.90 -5.25 -13.16
C GLY A 83 2.92 -4.30 -12.47
N ILE A 84 1.65 -4.31 -12.88
CA ILE A 84 0.58 -3.54 -12.23
C ILE A 84 0.37 -3.98 -10.78
N THR A 85 0.35 -5.29 -10.49
CA THR A 85 0.25 -5.81 -9.11
C THR A 85 1.40 -5.32 -8.24
N SER A 86 2.63 -5.33 -8.76
CA SER A 86 3.81 -4.85 -8.06
C SER A 86 3.72 -3.36 -7.76
N ALA A 87 3.34 -2.55 -8.76
CA ALA A 87 3.12 -1.12 -8.59
C ALA A 87 2.03 -0.83 -7.56
N GLY A 88 0.95 -1.62 -7.53
CA GLY A 88 -0.08 -1.54 -6.50
C GLY A 88 0.48 -1.82 -5.10
N ILE A 89 1.20 -2.91 -4.89
CA ILE A 89 1.79 -3.22 -3.58
C ILE A 89 2.75 -2.10 -3.13
N TYR A 90 3.57 -1.60 -4.04
CA TYR A 90 4.46 -0.47 -3.77
C TYR A 90 3.68 0.79 -3.36
N GLY A 91 2.61 1.13 -4.08
CA GLY A 91 1.75 2.27 -3.75
C GLY A 91 1.13 2.17 -2.35
N TYR A 92 0.71 0.97 -1.94
CA TYR A 92 0.20 0.72 -0.59
C TYR A 92 1.27 0.97 0.49
N LEU A 93 2.45 0.37 0.31
CA LEU A 93 3.53 0.49 1.28
C LEU A 93 4.06 1.93 1.36
N SER A 94 4.25 2.60 0.22
CA SER A 94 4.76 3.97 0.17
C SER A 94 3.83 4.94 0.90
N GLN A 95 2.51 4.84 0.70
CA GLN A 95 1.52 5.64 1.41
C GLN A 95 1.54 5.38 2.93
N ALA A 96 1.63 4.12 3.35
CA ALA A 96 1.73 3.78 4.79
C ALA A 96 3.01 4.30 5.43
N PHE A 97 4.14 4.27 4.70
CA PHE A 97 5.39 4.90 5.15
C PHE A 97 5.25 6.41 5.26
N GLU A 98 4.63 7.06 4.28
CA GLU A 98 4.43 8.51 4.27
C GLU A 98 3.49 8.97 5.40
N GLU A 99 2.41 8.24 5.68
CA GLU A 99 1.52 8.47 6.82
C GLU A 99 2.28 8.36 8.15
N THR A 100 3.15 7.36 8.29
CA THR A 100 3.98 7.18 9.49
C THR A 100 4.95 8.36 9.67
N ILE A 101 5.61 8.81 8.61
CA ILE A 101 6.54 9.96 8.65
C ILE A 101 5.80 11.23 9.05
N ASN A 102 4.64 11.49 8.44
CA ASN A 102 3.82 12.66 8.75
C ASN A 102 3.33 12.65 10.21
N GLN A 103 2.99 11.48 10.74
CA GLN A 103 2.59 11.34 12.14
C GLN A 103 3.74 11.63 13.10
N VAL A 104 4.95 11.14 12.81
CA VAL A 104 6.15 11.45 13.61
C VAL A 104 6.45 12.94 13.59
N GLU A 105 6.42 13.58 12.42
CA GLU A 105 6.62 15.03 12.30
C GLU A 105 5.56 15.83 13.09
N GLY A 106 4.31 15.33 13.13
CA GLY A 106 3.24 15.88 13.96
C GLY A 106 3.58 15.87 15.45
N TYR A 107 4.04 14.73 15.96
CA TYR A 107 4.45 14.61 17.37
C TYR A 107 5.67 15.47 17.70
N GLU A 108 6.65 15.56 16.80
CA GLU A 108 7.81 16.45 16.99
C GLU A 108 7.39 17.91 17.09
N LYS A 109 6.44 18.37 16.27
CA LYS A 109 5.87 19.73 16.35
C LYS A 109 5.15 19.97 17.67
N GLU A 110 4.39 18.98 18.15
CA GLU A 110 3.70 19.06 19.43
C GLU A 110 4.70 19.15 20.59
N ILE A 111 5.72 18.29 20.63
CA ILE A 111 6.79 18.32 21.64
C ILE A 111 7.52 19.67 21.60
N ALA A 112 7.87 20.17 20.42
CA ALA A 112 8.53 21.47 20.28
C ALA A 112 7.65 22.62 20.78
N SER A 113 6.33 22.55 20.59
CA SER A 113 5.39 23.55 21.11
C SER A 113 5.32 23.54 22.65
N ILE A 114 5.30 22.35 23.26
CA ILE A 114 5.29 22.18 24.71
C ILE A 114 6.61 22.68 25.32
N GLN A 115 7.75 22.36 24.68
CA GLN A 115 9.05 22.85 25.11
C GLN A 115 9.14 24.38 25.08
N ARG A 116 8.60 25.03 24.04
CA ARG A 116 8.52 26.51 23.98
C ARG A 116 7.70 27.08 25.12
N GLN A 117 6.56 26.46 25.46
CA GLN A 117 5.76 26.88 26.60
C GLN A 117 6.51 26.72 27.92
N GLN A 118 7.21 25.60 28.13
CA GLN A 118 8.01 25.40 29.34
C GLN A 118 9.12 26.44 29.51
N VAL A 119 9.87 26.74 28.45
CA VAL A 119 10.89 27.79 28.47
C VAL A 119 10.30 29.15 28.84
N GLU A 120 9.09 29.46 28.36
CA GLU A 120 8.41 30.71 28.71
C GLU A 120 7.99 30.74 30.20
N TYR A 121 7.45 29.63 30.73
CA TYR A 121 7.14 29.53 32.15
C TYR A 121 8.38 29.64 33.04
N ASP A 122 9.50 29.02 32.65
CA ASP A 122 10.77 29.12 33.39
C ASP A 122 11.28 30.57 33.45
N ARG A 123 11.23 31.29 32.32
CA ARG A 123 11.57 32.72 32.27
C ARG A 123 10.70 33.56 33.20
N LEU A 124 9.39 33.29 33.25
CA LEU A 124 8.48 33.98 34.15
C LEU A 124 8.84 33.70 35.61
N ILE A 125 9.07 32.45 35.98
CA ILE A 125 9.45 32.06 37.36
C ILE A 125 10.75 32.76 37.79
N ASP A 126 11.76 32.80 36.92
CA ASP A 126 13.03 33.46 37.23
C ASP A 126 12.87 34.98 37.37
N ALA A 127 12.03 35.61 36.54
CA ALA A 127 11.69 37.03 36.68
C ALA A 127 11.00 37.32 38.03
N TYR A 128 10.05 36.48 38.47
CA TYR A 128 9.41 36.59 39.78
C TYR A 128 10.42 36.44 40.94
N ARG A 129 11.31 35.46 40.87
CA ARG A 129 12.38 35.27 41.88
C ARG A 129 13.30 36.49 41.99
N MET A 130 13.66 37.08 40.85
CA MET A 130 14.53 38.26 40.80
C MET A 130 13.83 39.52 41.34
N SER A 131 12.52 39.64 41.15
CA SER A 131 11.71 40.73 41.72
C SER A 131 11.58 40.62 43.25
N GLY A 132 11.34 39.42 43.77
CA GLY A 132 11.21 39.17 45.21
C GLY A 132 12.49 39.33 46.03
N LYS A 133 13.67 39.29 45.39
CA LYS A 133 14.98 39.46 46.05
C LYS A 133 15.40 40.92 46.24
N LYS A 134 14.64 41.89 45.70
CA LYS A 134 14.94 43.33 45.71
C LYS A 134 14.13 44.15 46.73
N GLY A 135 13.20 43.53 47.46
CA GLY A 135 12.51 44.12 48.62
C GLY A 135 13.10 43.61 49.92
#